data_AF-A0A2V7PVC8-F1
#
_entry.id   AF-A0A2V7PVC8-F1
#
_cell.length_a   1.000
_cell.length_b   1.000
_cell.length_c   1.000
_cell.angle_alpha   90.00
_cell.angle_beta   90.00
_cell.angle_gamma   90.00
#
_symmetry.space_group_name_H-M   'P 1'
#
loop_
_entity.id
_entity.type
_entity.pdbx_description
1 polymer ?
#
loop_
_entity_poly.entity_id
_entity_poly.type
_entity_poly.pdbx_seq_one_letter_code
_entity_poly.pdbx_strand_id
1 'polypeptide(L)'
;MRRPAGSAWVGLALLSAACTGELVSSRLRPPPGVTPGTTPVLAIRIGGTDADKITAEALDPSGNVYVAGTFTGSAQFNPAGATNALISLGGTDGFVAKYSPTGALAWAVRFGGTGAETVTALARDNAGNLYVRS
;
A
#
# COMPACT_ATOMS: atom_id res chain seq x y z
N MET A 1 28.30 -14.76 33.50
CA MET A 1 26.99 -15.09 32.87
C MET A 1 26.46 -13.85 32.18
N ARG A 2 26.37 -13.84 30.85
CA ARG A 2 26.01 -12.65 30.05
C ARG A 2 24.68 -12.95 29.33
N ARG A 3 23.59 -12.27 29.73
CA ARG A 3 22.34 -12.24 28.95
C ARG A 3 22.53 -11.29 27.76
N PRO A 4 22.08 -11.62 26.54
CA PRO A 4 22.24 -10.75 25.39
C PRO A 4 21.20 -9.62 25.38
N ALA A 5 21.55 -8.51 24.72
CA ALA A 5 20.80 -7.28 24.61
C ALA A 5 19.39 -7.50 24.02
N GLY A 6 18.36 -7.17 24.79
CA GLY A 6 16.99 -7.04 24.32
C GLY A 6 16.74 -5.63 23.78
N SER A 7 16.08 -5.59 22.62
CA SER A 7 15.23 -4.49 22.17
C SER A 7 15.93 -3.28 21.52
N ALA A 8 16.58 -3.50 20.38
CA ALA A 8 16.63 -2.46 19.34
C ALA A 8 15.34 -2.56 18.51
N TRP A 9 14.34 -1.76 18.86
CA TRP A 9 13.23 -1.48 17.97
C TRP A 9 13.77 -0.69 16.78
N VAL A 10 13.64 -1.22 15.56
CA VAL A 10 13.74 -0.37 14.36
C VAL A 10 12.33 -0.20 13.83
N GLY A 11 11.68 0.87 14.29
CA GLY A 11 10.50 1.42 13.64
C GLY A 11 10.94 1.96 12.28
N LEU A 12 10.49 1.32 11.22
CA LEU A 12 10.66 1.81 9.86
C LEU A 12 9.63 2.92 9.62
N ALA A 13 10.12 4.09 9.21
CA ALA A 13 9.39 5.35 9.17
C ALA A 13 8.25 5.35 8.12
N LEU A 14 7.11 5.91 8.53
CA LEU A 14 6.03 6.38 7.66
C LEU A 14 6.54 7.57 6.86
N LEU A 15 6.33 7.56 5.55
CA LEU A 15 6.48 8.76 4.75
C LEU A 15 5.13 9.48 4.68
N SER A 16 5.09 10.70 5.22
CA SER A 16 3.94 11.60 5.06
C SER A 16 3.93 12.14 3.63
N ALA A 17 2.79 12.02 2.97
CA ALA A 17 2.54 12.63 1.67
C ALA A 17 2.80 14.14 1.74
N ALA A 18 3.85 14.58 1.07
CA ALA A 18 3.99 15.93 0.57
C ALA A 18 4.24 15.80 -0.93
N CYS A 19 3.57 16.68 -1.67
CA CYS A 19 3.60 16.85 -3.12
C CYS A 19 5.02 16.86 -3.71
N THR A 20 5.65 15.69 -3.88
CA THR A 20 6.81 15.34 -4.71
C THR A 20 7.19 13.91 -4.29
N GLY A 21 7.03 12.94 -5.19
CA GLY A 21 6.85 11.53 -4.84
C GLY A 21 7.98 10.87 -4.05
N GLU A 22 7.61 9.89 -3.20
CA GLU A 22 8.52 8.96 -2.53
C GLU A 22 7.74 7.72 -1.98
N LEU A 23 8.47 6.66 -1.66
CA LEU A 23 8.08 5.24 -1.64
C LEU A 23 7.56 4.74 -0.26
N VAL A 24 6.61 3.80 -0.26
CA VAL A 24 6.02 3.18 0.97
C VAL A 24 6.70 1.82 1.28
N SER A 25 6.98 1.53 2.56
CA SER A 25 7.74 0.35 3.02
C SER A 25 6.99 -0.54 4.03
N SER A 26 6.92 -1.84 3.76
CA SER A 26 6.24 -2.86 4.58
C SER A 26 7.22 -3.67 5.45
N ARG A 27 6.81 -3.99 6.69
CA ARG A 27 7.66 -4.58 7.74
C ARG A 27 7.83 -6.10 7.62
N LEU A 28 8.78 -6.58 6.82
CA LEU A 28 9.22 -7.98 6.88
C LEU A 28 10.51 -8.13 7.71
N ARG A 29 10.48 -8.99 8.73
CA ARG A 29 11.67 -9.37 9.52
C ARG A 29 12.52 -10.35 8.69
N PRO A 30 13.80 -10.04 8.39
CA PRO A 30 14.67 -10.95 7.64
C PRO A 30 14.99 -12.24 8.43
N PRO A 31 15.20 -13.38 7.76
CA PRO A 31 15.73 -14.60 8.38
C PRO A 31 17.13 -14.35 8.99
N PRO A 32 17.50 -15.07 10.07
CA PRO A 32 18.84 -14.97 10.65
C PRO A 32 19.90 -15.38 9.62
N GLY A 33 20.90 -14.52 9.38
CA GLY A 33 22.02 -14.79 8.48
C GLY A 33 21.98 -14.10 7.11
N VAL A 34 20.93 -13.33 6.82
CA VAL A 34 20.89 -12.44 5.65
C VAL A 34 21.32 -11.04 6.10
N THR A 35 22.46 -10.54 5.64
CA THR A 35 22.76 -9.10 5.69
C THR A 35 21.72 -8.40 4.81
N PRO A 36 20.83 -7.56 5.36
CA PRO A 36 19.88 -6.84 4.52
C PRO A 36 20.69 -5.92 3.61
N GLY A 37 20.71 -6.24 2.31
CA GLY A 37 21.22 -5.32 1.31
C GLY A 37 20.45 -4.02 1.45
N THR A 38 21.16 -2.89 1.41
CA THR A 38 20.58 -1.53 1.42
C THR A 38 19.77 -1.22 0.15
N THR A 39 19.59 -2.20 -0.72
CA THR A 39 18.80 -2.12 -1.95
C THR A 39 17.34 -2.48 -1.65
N PRO A 40 16.36 -1.57 -1.86
CA PRO A 40 14.96 -1.93 -1.80
C PRO A 40 14.69 -3.10 -2.75
N VAL A 41 14.06 -4.15 -2.23
CA VAL A 41 13.79 -5.39 -3.01
C VAL A 41 12.65 -5.15 -4.00
N LEU A 42 11.76 -4.20 -3.71
CA LEU A 42 10.66 -3.77 -4.58
C LEU A 42 10.09 -2.43 -4.10
N ALA A 43 9.82 -1.52 -5.03
CA ALA A 43 9.10 -0.29 -4.78
C ALA A 43 8.06 -0.05 -5.89
N ILE A 44 6.81 0.22 -5.49
CA ILE A 44 5.69 0.40 -6.41
C ILE A 44 5.18 1.83 -6.24
N ARG A 45 5.19 2.60 -7.33
CA ARG A 45 4.56 3.93 -7.36
C ARG A 45 3.12 3.78 -7.83
N ILE A 46 2.19 4.29 -7.03
CA ILE A 46 0.77 4.36 -7.35
C ILE A 46 0.25 5.77 -7.06
N GLY A 47 -0.74 6.21 -7.81
CA GLY A 47 -1.31 7.56 -7.71
C GLY A 47 -1.28 8.35 -9.02
N GLY A 48 -1.85 9.54 -8.97
CA GLY A 48 -1.97 10.54 -10.01
C GLY A 48 -1.10 11.76 -9.75
N THR A 49 -1.56 12.89 -10.29
CA THR A 49 -0.99 14.23 -10.07
C THR A 49 -1.65 14.99 -8.94
N ASP A 50 -2.85 14.56 -8.52
CA ASP A 50 -3.64 15.19 -7.47
C ASP A 50 -3.41 14.52 -6.11
N ALA A 51 -4.26 14.84 -5.13
CA ALA A 51 -4.13 14.32 -3.78
C ALA A 51 -4.48 12.83 -3.69
N ASP A 52 -3.47 12.02 -3.39
CA ASP A 52 -3.60 10.58 -3.15
C ASP A 52 -2.98 10.20 -1.80
N LYS A 53 -3.60 9.24 -1.13
CA LYS A 53 -3.16 8.78 0.18
C LYS A 53 -3.40 7.29 0.35
N ILE A 54 -2.37 6.56 0.75
CA ILE A 54 -2.50 5.20 1.28
C ILE A 54 -2.87 5.31 2.75
N THR A 55 -3.87 4.54 3.17
CA THR A 55 -4.41 4.60 4.54
C THR A 55 -4.27 3.26 5.26
N ALA A 56 -4.29 2.15 4.53
CA ALA A 56 -4.14 0.83 5.10
C ALA A 56 -3.52 -0.16 4.10
N GLU A 57 -2.83 -1.16 4.65
CA GLU A 57 -2.25 -2.27 3.91
C GLU A 57 -2.52 -3.61 4.63
N ALA A 58 -2.63 -4.69 3.87
CA ALA A 58 -2.73 -6.05 4.40
C ALA A 58 -2.02 -7.06 3.49
N LEU A 59 -1.67 -8.21 4.06
CA LEU A 59 -1.04 -9.33 3.35
C LEU A 59 -1.91 -10.58 3.43
N ASP A 60 -1.85 -11.42 2.40
CA ASP A 60 -2.33 -12.81 2.50
C ASP A 60 -1.17 -13.80 2.72
N PRO A 61 -1.47 -15.07 3.11
CA PRO A 61 -0.44 -16.09 3.33
C PRO A 61 0.42 -16.41 2.10
N SER A 62 -0.03 -16.06 0.90
CA SER A 62 0.73 -16.21 -0.34
C SER A 62 1.64 -15.01 -0.63
N GLY A 63 1.64 -14.00 0.24
CA GLY A 63 2.44 -12.78 0.11
C GLY A 63 1.86 -11.74 -0.83
N ASN A 64 0.60 -11.87 -1.27
CA ASN A 64 -0.03 -10.80 -2.03
C ASN A 64 -0.30 -9.61 -1.10
N VAL A 65 -0.13 -8.41 -1.64
CA VAL A 65 -0.32 -7.14 -0.92
C VAL A 65 -1.64 -6.53 -1.32
N TYR A 66 -2.42 -6.11 -0.33
CA TYR A 66 -3.65 -5.35 -0.50
C TYR A 66 -3.40 -3.95 0.04
N VAL A 67 -3.70 -2.93 -0.76
CA VAL A 67 -3.52 -1.53 -0.40
C VAL A 67 -4.85 -0.83 -0.56
N ALA A 68 -5.24 -0.04 0.44
CA ALA A 68 -6.41 0.82 0.36
C ALA A 68 -6.09 2.24 0.75
N GLY A 69 -6.85 3.15 0.18
CA GLY A 69 -6.60 4.56 0.31
C GLY A 69 -7.59 5.38 -0.46
N THR A 70 -7.24 6.65 -0.61
CA THR A 70 -8.03 7.64 -1.33
C THR A 70 -7.23 8.24 -2.46
N PHE A 71 -7.88 8.65 -3.54
CA PHE A 71 -7.26 9.32 -4.67
C PHE A 71 -8.20 10.37 -5.25
N THR A 72 -7.65 11.37 -5.94
CA THR A 72 -8.41 12.44 -6.59
C THR A 72 -8.04 12.49 -8.07
N GLY A 73 -9.01 12.78 -8.94
CA GLY A 73 -8.76 12.86 -10.38
C GLY A 73 -8.42 11.50 -10.97
N SER A 74 -7.30 11.40 -11.68
CA SER A 74 -6.85 10.17 -12.36
C SER A 74 -5.60 9.61 -11.71
N ALA A 75 -5.66 8.36 -11.24
CA ALA A 75 -4.54 7.69 -10.57
C ALA A 75 -4.14 6.39 -11.28
N GLN A 76 -2.83 6.17 -11.44
CA GLN A 76 -2.26 4.94 -11.99
C GLN A 76 -1.96 3.94 -10.87
N PHE A 77 -2.44 2.71 -11.02
CA PHE A 77 -2.19 1.63 -10.06
C PHE A 77 -1.27 0.54 -10.60
N ASN A 78 -0.98 0.55 -11.90
CA ASN A 78 -0.11 -0.43 -12.53
C ASN A 78 1.31 0.14 -12.68
N PRO A 79 2.30 -0.37 -11.93
CA PRO A 79 3.69 0.08 -12.03
C PRO A 79 4.34 -0.26 -13.38
N ALA A 80 3.81 -1.25 -14.12
CA ALA A 80 4.35 -1.64 -15.43
C ALA A 80 3.90 -0.70 -16.56
N GLY A 81 3.11 0.35 -16.26
CA GLY A 81 2.72 1.37 -17.24
C GLY A 81 1.59 0.98 -18.19
N ALA A 82 0.95 -0.18 -18.01
CA ALA A 82 -0.29 -0.49 -18.73
C ALA A 82 -1.45 0.36 -18.19
N THR A 83 -2.37 0.79 -19.07
CA THR A 83 -3.47 1.70 -18.77
C THR A 83 -4.51 1.07 -17.83
N ASN A 84 -4.25 1.10 -16.52
CA ASN A 84 -5.19 0.76 -15.45
C ASN A 84 -5.40 1.98 -14.55
N ALA A 85 -5.70 3.12 -15.20
CA ALA A 85 -6.08 4.33 -14.48
C ALA A 85 -7.45 4.12 -13.83
N LEU A 86 -7.59 4.51 -12.58
CA LEU A 86 -8.92 4.76 -12.01
C LEU A 86 -9.16 6.28 -12.03
N ILE A 87 -10.41 6.66 -12.28
CA ILE A 87 -10.85 8.05 -12.32
C ILE A 87 -11.88 8.23 -11.20
N SER A 88 -11.69 9.23 -10.34
CA SER A 88 -12.68 9.58 -9.32
C SER A 88 -13.95 10.14 -9.99
N LEU A 89 -15.13 9.83 -9.44
CA LEU A 89 -16.41 10.31 -9.98
C LEU A 89 -16.75 11.74 -9.53
N GLY A 90 -16.02 12.27 -8.56
CA GLY A 90 -16.23 13.59 -8.00
C GLY A 90 -14.98 14.08 -7.30
N GLY A 91 -15.08 14.32 -5.99
CA GLY A 91 -13.95 14.72 -5.17
C GLY A 91 -12.92 13.60 -5.01
N THR A 92 -12.66 13.23 -3.76
CA THR A 92 -11.71 12.19 -3.41
C THR A 92 -12.44 10.86 -3.29
N ASP A 93 -12.09 9.85 -4.09
CA ASP A 93 -12.70 8.52 -4.02
C ASP A 93 -11.79 7.52 -3.30
N GLY A 94 -12.40 6.45 -2.79
CA GLY A 94 -11.68 5.32 -2.22
C GLY A 94 -11.17 4.35 -3.28
N PHE A 95 -10.05 3.67 -3.01
CA PHE A 95 -9.55 2.57 -3.82
C PHE A 95 -9.13 1.37 -2.99
N VAL A 96 -9.14 0.20 -3.62
CA VAL A 96 -8.45 -1.01 -3.17
C VAL A 96 -7.66 -1.58 -4.34
N ALA A 97 -6.39 -1.90 -4.11
CA ALA A 97 -5.54 -2.55 -5.10
C ALA A 97 -4.88 -3.80 -4.52
N LYS A 98 -4.75 -4.83 -5.35
CA LYS A 98 -4.04 -6.06 -5.02
C LYS A 98 -2.80 -6.20 -5.91
N TYR A 99 -1.67 -6.52 -5.29
CA TYR A 99 -0.40 -6.80 -5.94
C TYR A 99 0.09 -8.21 -5.62
N SER A 100 0.75 -8.84 -6.58
CA SER A 100 1.52 -10.07 -6.35
C SER A 100 2.72 -9.79 -5.42
N PRO A 101 3.38 -10.82 -4.86
CA PRO A 101 4.62 -10.66 -4.11
C PRO A 101 5.76 -10.00 -4.91
N THR A 102 5.66 -10.04 -6.25
CA THR A 102 6.61 -9.42 -7.17
C THR A 102 6.23 -7.98 -7.55
N GLY A 103 5.11 -7.46 -7.04
CA GLY A 103 4.63 -6.11 -7.30
C GLY A 103 3.83 -5.93 -8.58
N ALA A 104 3.47 -7.02 -9.26
CA ALA A 104 2.57 -6.95 -10.40
C ALA A 104 1.14 -6.68 -9.91
N LEU A 105 0.46 -5.72 -10.52
CA LEU A 105 -0.94 -5.44 -10.22
C LEU A 105 -1.81 -6.61 -10.66
N ALA A 106 -2.54 -7.22 -9.72
CA ALA A 106 -3.56 -8.22 -10.02
C ALA A 106 -4.89 -7.53 -10.38
N TRP A 107 -5.32 -6.57 -9.58
CA TRP A 107 -6.50 -5.75 -9.85
C TRP A 107 -6.49 -4.47 -9.00
N ALA A 108 -7.20 -3.44 -9.46
CA ALA A 108 -7.50 -2.24 -8.70
C ALA A 108 -8.98 -1.88 -8.91
N VAL A 109 -9.65 -1.47 -7.83
CA VAL A 109 -11.06 -1.08 -7.84
C VAL A 109 -11.23 0.25 -7.12
N ARG A 110 -12.12 1.09 -7.66
CA ARG A 110 -12.59 2.33 -7.04
C ARG A 110 -13.90 2.09 -6.35
N PHE A 111 -14.14 2.78 -5.24
CA PHE A 111 -15.45 2.90 -4.60
C PHE A 111 -15.66 4.34 -4.11
N GLY A 112 -16.92 4.75 -4.06
CA GLY A 112 -17.30 6.15 -3.77
C GLY A 112 -18.22 6.73 -4.86
N GLY A 113 -18.76 7.90 -4.56
CA GLY A 113 -19.76 8.60 -5.35
C GLY A 113 -19.27 9.95 -5.87
N THR A 114 -20.17 10.93 -5.94
CA THR A 114 -19.82 12.30 -6.37
C THR A 114 -19.24 13.14 -5.22
N GLY A 115 -19.24 12.61 -4.00
CA GLY A 115 -18.77 13.28 -2.79
C GLY A 115 -17.26 13.15 -2.60
N ALA A 116 -16.82 13.36 -1.37
CA ALA A 116 -15.48 13.03 -0.93
C ALA A 116 -15.54 11.92 0.11
N GLU A 117 -14.80 10.87 -0.13
CA GLU A 117 -14.68 9.67 0.64
C GLU A 117 -13.37 9.76 1.43
N THR A 118 -13.45 9.41 2.71
CA THR A 118 -12.26 9.08 3.49
C THR A 118 -12.15 7.57 3.51
N VAL A 119 -10.93 7.02 3.55
CA VAL A 119 -10.71 5.61 3.88
C VAL A 119 -9.92 5.57 5.17
N THR A 120 -10.39 4.79 6.14
CA THR A 120 -9.82 4.77 7.50
C THR A 120 -9.20 3.44 7.85
N ALA A 121 -9.65 2.33 7.25
CA ALA A 121 -9.10 1.01 7.52
C ALA A 121 -9.37 0.00 6.40
N LEU A 122 -8.51 -1.01 6.35
CA LEU A 122 -8.71 -2.24 5.60
C LEU A 122 -8.45 -3.43 6.54
N ALA A 123 -9.33 -4.42 6.51
CA ALA A 123 -9.20 -5.68 7.25
C ALA A 123 -9.46 -6.87 6.32
N ARG A 124 -8.82 -7.99 6.63
CA ARG A 124 -8.99 -9.25 5.91
C ARG A 124 -9.35 -10.35 6.90
N ASP A 125 -10.32 -11.18 6.58
CA ASP A 125 -10.64 -12.37 7.37
C ASP A 125 -9.83 -13.60 6.95
N ASN A 126 -10.01 -14.71 7.67
CA ASN A 126 -9.29 -15.95 7.38
C ASN A 126 -9.80 -16.67 6.13
N ALA A 127 -11.01 -16.34 5.65
CA ALA A 127 -11.57 -16.83 4.39
C ALA A 127 -11.05 -16.04 3.17
N GLY A 128 -10.41 -14.89 3.41
CA GLY A 128 -9.86 -14.02 2.39
C GLY A 128 -10.78 -12.88 1.95
N ASN A 129 -11.89 -12.66 2.65
CA ASN A 129 -12.76 -11.51 2.42
C ASN A 129 -12.07 -10.24 2.89
N LEU A 130 -12.23 -9.16 2.11
CA LEU A 130 -11.71 -7.84 2.43
C LEU A 130 -12.83 -6.93 2.87
N TYR A 131 -12.60 -6.23 3.98
CA TYR A 131 -13.50 -5.23 4.54
C TYR A 131 -12.79 -3.89 4.54
N VAL A 132 -13.43 -2.89 3.94
CA VAL A 132 -12.90 -1.53 3.88
C VAL A 132 -13.85 -0.60 4.60
N ARG A 133 -13.29 0.26 5.44
CA ARG A 133 -14.03 1.30 6.14
C ARG A 133 -13.74 2.63 5.48
N SER A 134 -14.78 3.23 4.91
CA SER A 134 -14.77 4.61 4.43
C SER A 134 -15.22 5.57 5.53
#